data_AF-A0A5J4SLA9-F1
#
_entry.id   AF-A0A5J4SLA9-F1
#
_cell.length_a   1.000
_cell.length_b   1.000
_cell.length_c   1.000
_cell.angle_alpha   90.00
_cell.angle_beta   90.00
_cell.angle_gamma   90.00
#
_symmetry.space_group_name_H-M   'P 1'
#
loop_
_entity.id
_entity.type
_entity.pdbx_description
1 polymer ?
#
loop_
_entity_poly.entity_id
_entity_poly.type
_entity_poly.pdbx_seq_one_letter_code
_entity_poly.pdbx_strand_id
1 'polypeptide(L)'
;MLSRHSKVYINLVCISEAQIVEQINYFQKGFPYLKLEAAASVEKGILVPTAGEQQRYLSVWRDYTQTNKKIMKFVPASGAASRMFKNLFEFLEVDYE
;
A
#
# COMPACT_ATOMS: atom_id res chain seq x y z
N MET A 1 15.61 12.02 -24.59
CA MET A 1 16.09 10.64 -24.79
C MET A 1 16.71 10.15 -23.48
N LEU A 2 16.29 9.00 -22.95
CA LEU A 2 16.80 8.49 -21.67
C LEU A 2 18.30 8.15 -21.79
N SER A 3 19.10 8.52 -20.78
CA SER A 3 20.54 8.28 -20.79
C SER A 3 20.88 6.78 -20.70
N ARG A 4 22.09 6.39 -21.14
CA ARG A 4 22.58 5.00 -21.07
C ARG A 4 22.54 4.44 -19.64
N HIS A 5 22.85 5.27 -18.64
CA HIS A 5 22.75 4.88 -17.23
C HIS A 5 21.31 4.62 -16.78
N SER A 6 20.36 5.42 -17.25
CA SER A 6 18.93 5.20 -16.94
C SER A 6 18.46 3.84 -17.44
N LYS A 7 18.85 3.44 -18.66
CA LYS A 7 18.45 2.15 -19.26
C LYS A 7 18.94 0.92 -18.49
N VAL A 8 20.07 1.01 -17.79
CA VAL A 8 20.58 -0.08 -16.94
C VAL A 8 19.68 -0.28 -15.71
N TYR A 9 19.27 0.81 -15.05
CA TYR A 9 18.35 0.75 -13.91
C TYR A 9 16.96 0.24 -14.32
N ILE A 10 16.47 0.63 -15.50
CA ILE A 10 15.17 0.19 -16.04
C ILE A 10 15.06 -1.34 -16.10
N ASN A 11 16.11 -2.01 -16.58
CA ASN A 11 16.17 -3.47 -16.64
C ASN A 11 16.25 -4.13 -15.25
N LEU A 12 16.87 -3.45 -14.26
CA LEU A 12 17.00 -3.94 -12.89
C LEU A 12 15.68 -3.89 -12.11
N VAL A 13 14.81 -2.89 -12.37
CA VAL A 13 13.53 -2.71 -11.67
C VAL A 13 12.34 -3.30 -12.46
N CYS A 14 12.58 -3.97 -13.60
CA CYS A 14 11.56 -4.60 -14.44
C CYS A 14 10.41 -3.66 -14.86
N ILE A 15 10.74 -2.45 -15.30
CA ILE A 15 9.78 -1.49 -15.89
C ILE A 15 10.21 -1.15 -17.33
N SER A 16 9.27 -0.80 -18.20
CA SER A 16 9.54 -0.43 -19.60
C SER A 16 9.80 1.07 -19.76
N GLU A 17 10.46 1.48 -20.86
CA GLU A 17 10.63 2.90 -21.18
C GLU A 17 9.26 3.62 -21.31
N ALA A 18 8.24 2.92 -21.83
CA ALA A 18 6.88 3.45 -21.94
C ALA A 18 6.26 3.75 -20.57
N GLN A 19 6.40 2.82 -19.61
CA GLN A 19 5.91 3.03 -18.24
C GLN A 19 6.59 4.22 -17.55
N ILE A 20 7.87 4.45 -17.83
CA ILE A 20 8.60 5.60 -17.26
C ILE A 20 8.12 6.91 -17.86
N VAL A 21 7.93 6.96 -19.18
CA VAL A 21 7.36 8.14 -19.84
C VAL A 21 5.96 8.45 -19.27
N GLU A 22 5.16 7.42 -19.02
CA GLU A 22 3.85 7.56 -18.38
C GLU A 22 3.96 8.10 -16.94
N GLN A 23 4.86 7.56 -16.13
CA GLN A 23 5.10 8.03 -14.77
C GLN A 23 5.57 9.49 -14.73
N ILE A 24 6.48 9.88 -15.63
CA ILE A 24 6.93 11.27 -15.78
C ILE A 24 5.75 12.17 -16.16
N ASN A 25 4.88 11.72 -17.07
CA ASN A 25 3.67 12.46 -17.42
C ASN A 25 2.73 12.65 -16.21
N TYR A 26 2.59 11.66 -15.31
CA TYR A 26 1.81 11.82 -14.08
C TYR A 26 2.42 12.87 -13.13
N PHE A 27 3.75 12.98 -13.04
CA PHE A 27 4.37 14.05 -12.24
C PHE A 27 4.12 15.44 -12.82
N GLN A 28 4.05 15.55 -14.16
CA GLN A 28 3.81 16.84 -14.83
C GLN A 28 2.34 17.26 -14.83
N LYS A 29 1.43 16.31 -15.07
CA LYS A 29 -0.01 16.58 -15.26
C LYS A 29 -0.85 16.30 -14.02
N GLY A 30 -0.23 15.74 -12.98
CA GLY A 30 -0.93 15.16 -11.84
C GLY A 30 -1.41 13.74 -12.11
N PHE A 31 -1.77 13.04 -11.04
CA PHE A 31 -2.38 11.72 -11.12
C PHE A 31 -3.88 11.85 -11.34
N PRO A 32 -4.49 11.01 -12.20
CA PRO A 32 -5.93 10.98 -12.33
C PRO A 32 -6.56 10.58 -10.99
N TYR A 33 -7.77 11.08 -10.73
CA TYR A 33 -8.53 10.64 -9.57
C TYR A 33 -8.77 9.14 -9.64
N LEU A 34 -8.61 8.47 -8.50
CA LEU A 34 -8.94 7.06 -8.38
C LEU A 34 -10.45 6.89 -8.62
N LYS A 35 -10.80 6.01 -9.55
CA LYS A 35 -12.20 5.61 -9.73
C LYS A 35 -12.56 4.66 -8.59
N LEU A 36 -13.37 5.13 -7.66
CA LEU A 36 -13.89 4.30 -6.58
C LEU A 36 -14.92 3.33 -7.16
N GLU A 37 -14.69 2.04 -6.99
CA GLU A 37 -15.64 1.01 -7.43
C GLU A 37 -16.85 0.95 -6.50
N ALA A 38 -16.61 0.88 -5.19
CA ALA A 38 -17.60 0.98 -4.13
C ALA A 38 -16.92 1.15 -2.77
N ALA A 39 -17.71 1.47 -1.73
CA ALA A 39 -17.26 1.29 -0.36
C ALA A 39 -17.01 -0.20 -0.07
N ALA A 40 -16.01 -0.49 0.78
CA ALA A 40 -15.74 -1.85 1.21
C ALA A 40 -16.92 -2.41 2.03
N SER A 41 -17.40 -3.59 1.65
CA SER A 41 -18.44 -4.34 2.36
C SER A 41 -18.06 -5.82 2.41
N VAL A 42 -18.84 -6.65 3.09
CA VAL A 42 -18.62 -8.11 3.11
C VAL A 42 -18.66 -8.69 1.69
N GLU A 43 -19.53 -8.15 0.84
CA GLU A 43 -19.67 -8.53 -0.57
C GLU A 43 -18.61 -7.85 -1.46
N LYS A 44 -17.96 -6.80 -0.95
CA LYS A 44 -17.01 -5.95 -1.68
C LYS A 44 -15.69 -5.78 -0.94
N GLY A 45 -15.00 -6.90 -0.72
CA GLY A 45 -13.60 -6.93 -0.30
C GLY A 45 -13.32 -7.09 1.19
N ILE A 46 -14.33 -7.14 2.06
CA ILE A 46 -14.15 -7.51 3.48
C ILE A 46 -14.34 -9.02 3.63
N LEU A 47 -13.26 -9.73 3.98
CA LEU A 47 -13.32 -11.15 4.32
C LEU A 47 -13.93 -11.34 5.71
N VAL A 48 -14.95 -12.20 5.81
CA VAL A 48 -15.55 -12.63 7.09
C VAL A 48 -15.28 -14.13 7.27
N PRO A 49 -14.25 -14.53 8.05
CA PRO A 49 -13.92 -15.94 8.23
C PRO A 49 -15.02 -16.68 9.00
N THR A 50 -15.33 -17.89 8.57
CA THR A 50 -16.20 -18.83 9.30
C THR A 50 -15.60 -19.21 10.65
N ALA A 51 -16.41 -19.73 11.57
CA ALA A 51 -15.90 -20.20 12.87
C ALA A 51 -14.76 -21.23 12.73
N GLY A 52 -14.82 -22.12 11.75
CA GLY A 52 -13.76 -23.09 11.46
C GLY A 52 -12.48 -22.41 10.96
N GLU A 53 -12.58 -21.43 10.07
CA GLU A 53 -11.43 -20.65 9.59
C GLU A 53 -10.81 -19.81 10.69
N GLN A 54 -11.62 -19.20 11.55
CA GLN A 54 -11.14 -18.47 12.72
C GLN A 54 -10.30 -19.37 13.62
N GLN A 55 -10.82 -20.57 13.96
CA GLN A 55 -10.08 -21.54 14.77
C GLN A 55 -8.78 -21.97 14.08
N ARG A 56 -8.82 -22.23 12.76
CA ARG A 56 -7.64 -22.57 11.98
C ARG A 56 -6.58 -21.46 12.03
N TYR A 57 -6.96 -20.21 11.79
CA TYR A 57 -6.02 -19.08 11.84
C TYR A 57 -5.41 -18.89 13.22
N LEU A 58 -6.21 -19.04 14.28
CA LEU A 58 -5.71 -18.99 15.66
C LEU A 58 -4.73 -20.13 15.97
N SER A 59 -4.98 -21.34 15.47
CA SER A 59 -4.04 -22.47 15.59
C SER A 59 -2.72 -22.17 14.89
N VAL A 60 -2.77 -21.75 13.62
CA VAL A 60 -1.56 -21.41 12.84
C VAL A 60 -0.75 -20.31 13.52
N TRP A 61 -1.42 -19.29 14.07
CA TRP A 61 -0.76 -18.23 14.82
C TRP A 61 -0.11 -18.76 16.10
N ARG A 62 -0.82 -19.58 16.87
CA ARG A 62 -0.28 -20.21 18.09
C ARG A 62 0.95 -21.04 17.79
N ASP A 63 0.90 -21.91 16.77
CA ASP A 63 2.03 -22.76 16.38
C ASP A 63 3.24 -21.91 15.97
N TYR A 64 3.02 -20.80 15.25
CA TYR A 64 4.08 -19.85 14.90
C TYR A 64 4.74 -19.22 16.12
N THR A 65 3.96 -18.83 17.13
CA THR A 65 4.47 -18.22 18.38
C THR A 65 5.33 -19.17 19.22
N GLN A 66 5.23 -20.48 19.00
CA GLN A 66 6.04 -21.51 19.67
C GLN A 66 7.37 -21.81 18.97
N THR A 67 7.64 -21.15 17.84
CA THR A 67 8.91 -21.29 17.12
C THR A 67 9.97 -20.33 17.69
N ASN A 68 11.25 -20.56 17.37
CA ASN A 68 12.34 -19.63 17.73
C ASN A 68 12.43 -18.40 16.80
N LYS A 69 11.31 -17.99 16.19
CA LYS A 69 11.25 -16.86 15.26
C LYS A 69 10.90 -15.57 16.00
N LYS A 70 11.45 -14.45 15.53
CA LYS A 70 11.14 -13.13 16.07
C LYS A 70 9.89 -12.56 15.40
N ILE A 71 8.87 -12.26 16.19
CA ILE A 71 7.68 -11.53 15.72
C ILE A 71 8.04 -10.06 15.55
N MET A 72 7.75 -9.51 14.37
CA MET A 72 7.98 -8.10 14.05
C MET A 72 6.67 -7.47 13.57
N LYS A 73 6.37 -6.27 14.07
CA LYS A 73 5.33 -5.42 13.49
C LYS A 73 5.85 -4.87 12.16
N PHE A 74 5.32 -5.39 11.06
CA PHE A 74 5.57 -4.80 9.74
C PHE A 74 4.50 -3.74 9.46
N VAL A 75 4.93 -2.48 9.36
CA VAL A 75 4.08 -1.39 8.88
C VAL A 75 4.49 -1.13 7.44
N PRO A 76 3.68 -1.52 6.43
CA PRO A 76 3.99 -1.19 5.05
C PRO A 76 4.00 0.34 4.88
N ALA A 77 4.87 0.85 4.00
CA ALA A 77 4.90 2.26 3.64
C ALA A 77 3.59 2.66 2.95
N SER A 78 2.58 3.00 3.75
CA SER A 78 1.23 3.31 3.29
C SER A 78 1.12 4.78 2.89
N GLY A 79 1.75 5.13 1.77
CA GLY A 79 1.63 6.49 1.22
C GLY A 79 0.17 6.89 0.96
N ALA A 80 -0.71 5.94 0.64
CA ALA A 80 -2.13 6.20 0.38
C ALA A 80 -2.90 6.60 1.65
N ALA A 81 -2.79 5.84 2.74
CA ALA A 81 -3.50 6.18 3.98
C ALA A 81 -2.94 7.45 4.62
N SER A 82 -1.61 7.64 4.64
CA SER A 82 -1.01 8.87 5.15
C SER A 82 -1.49 10.10 4.36
N ARG A 83 -1.63 10.01 3.02
CA ARG A 83 -2.22 11.08 2.20
C ARG A 83 -3.71 11.29 2.47
N MET A 84 -4.46 10.22 2.76
CA MET A 84 -5.90 10.29 3.03
C MET A 84 -6.21 11.08 4.30
N PHE A 85 -5.40 10.91 5.36
CA PHE A 85 -5.60 11.58 6.64
C PHE A 85 -4.73 12.82 6.83
N LYS A 86 -3.90 13.19 5.84
CA LYS A 86 -2.97 14.31 5.94
C LYS A 86 -3.66 15.60 6.39
N ASN A 87 -4.74 16.00 5.70
CA ASN A 87 -5.47 17.21 6.03
C ASN A 87 -6.13 17.15 7.42
N LEU A 88 -6.56 15.97 7.87
CA LEU A 88 -7.14 15.79 9.20
C LEU A 88 -6.07 15.95 10.28
N PHE A 89 -4.89 15.35 10.10
CA PHE A 89 -3.79 15.50 11.04
C PHE A 89 -3.28 16.94 11.05
N GLU A 90 -3.10 17.56 9.88
CA GLU A 90 -2.74 18.98 9.78
C GLU A 90 -3.75 19.87 10.51
N PHE A 91 -5.05 19.60 10.38
CA PHE A 91 -6.09 20.33 11.10
C PHE A 91 -6.02 20.16 12.63
N LEU A 92 -5.76 18.94 13.10
CA LEU A 92 -5.67 18.61 14.53
C LEU A 92 -4.39 19.13 15.20
N GLU A 93 -3.32 19.30 14.43
CA GLU A 93 -2.01 19.76 14.91
C GLU A 93 -1.85 21.29 14.87
N VAL A 94 -2.84 22.04 14.37
CA VAL A 94 -2.83 23.50 14.44
C VAL A 94 -3.16 23.95 15.86
N ASP A 95 -2.24 24.66 16.50
CA ASP A 95 -2.55 25.48 17.68
C ASP A 95 -3.36 26.70 17.23
N TYR A 96 -4.57 26.85 17.78
CA TYR A 96 -5.41 28.02 17.59
C TYR A 96 -5.16 28.97 18.76
N GLU A 97 -4.55 30.12 18.49
CA GLU A 97 -4.52 31.29 19.40
C GLU A 97 -5.90 31.97 19.49
#